data_AF-A0A6M2DB86-F1
#
_entry.id   AF-A0A6M2DB86-F1
#
_cell.length_a   1.000
_cell.length_b   1.000
_cell.length_c   1.000
_cell.angle_alpha   90.00
_cell.angle_beta   90.00
_cell.angle_gamma   90.00
#
_symmetry.space_group_name_H-M   'P 1'
#
loop_
_entity.id
_entity.type
_entity.pdbx_description
1 polymer ?
#
loop_
_entity_poly.entity_id
_entity_poly.type
_entity_poly.pdbx_seq_one_letter_code
_entity_poly.pdbx_strand_id
1 'polypeptide(L)'
;MARLPRSWGITLAILLGVAFFPPALYFGLFHQKGTLEAMDYLSKELDKHPGGGSVTFLMPCHSTPFYSHIHRSNVKMKFLTCEPNIKKKKNHKDEARDFFLDPVNGLKMYGLGGMTDYVVIYNSLYKHMIDFVVDFDLKFLKGFLHTHFPTAYVGKEVWIYKTH
;
A
#
# COMPACT_ATOMS: atom_id res chain seq x y z
N MET A 1 -18.31 -17.58 46.95
CA MET A 1 -18.08 -16.99 45.61
C MET A 1 -19.42 -16.74 44.95
N ALA A 2 -19.85 -15.49 44.82
CA ALA A 2 -21.09 -15.15 44.13
C ALA A 2 -20.94 -15.48 42.63
N ARG A 3 -21.81 -16.33 42.09
CA ARG A 3 -21.84 -16.66 40.66
C ARG A 3 -22.67 -15.61 39.94
N LEU A 4 -22.18 -15.09 38.81
CA LEU A 4 -22.92 -14.18 37.96
C LEU A 4 -24.23 -14.86 37.52
N PRO A 5 -25.40 -14.20 37.64
CA PRO A 5 -26.65 -14.79 37.20
C PRO A 5 -26.59 -15.12 35.70
N ARG A 6 -27.14 -16.27 35.29
CA ARG A 6 -27.09 -16.76 33.90
C ARG A 6 -27.63 -15.72 32.90
N SER A 7 -28.69 -15.00 33.25
CA SER A 7 -29.26 -13.94 32.41
C SER A 7 -28.30 -12.77 32.18
N TRP A 8 -27.52 -12.40 33.19
CA TRP A 8 -26.52 -11.34 33.10
C TRP A 8 -25.34 -11.78 32.23
N GLY A 9 -24.91 -13.04 32.38
CA GLY A 9 -23.88 -13.63 31.51
C GLY A 9 -24.31 -13.68 30.04
N ILE A 10 -25.55 -14.09 29.75
CA ILE A 10 -26.09 -14.11 28.38
C ILE A 10 -26.21 -12.69 27.83
N THR A 11 -26.74 -11.76 28.63
CA THR A 11 -26.87 -10.35 28.21
C THR A 11 -25.51 -9.75 27.87
N LEU A 12 -24.50 -9.98 28.71
CA LEU A 12 -23.13 -9.53 28.46
C LEU A 12 -22.56 -10.17 27.18
N ALA A 13 -22.75 -11.47 26.98
CA ALA A 13 -22.27 -12.16 25.78
C ALA A 13 -22.90 -11.59 24.50
N ILE A 14 -24.20 -11.30 24.52
CA ILE A 14 -24.91 -10.68 23.38
C ILE A 14 -24.36 -9.26 23.15
N LEU A 15 -24.22 -8.45 24.20
CA LEU A 15 -23.69 -7.09 24.10
C LEU A 15 -22.28 -7.08 23.48
N LEU A 16 -21.40 -7.96 23.95
CA LEU A 16 -20.06 -8.11 23.40
C LEU A 16 -20.10 -8.60 21.94
N GLY A 17 -20.93 -9.61 21.65
CA GLY A 17 -21.11 -10.12 20.29
C GLY A 17 -21.51 -9.01 19.32
N VAL A 18 -22.54 -8.23 19.65
CA VAL A 18 -23.03 -7.13 18.81
C VAL A 18 -22.03 -5.98 18.72
N ALA A 19 -21.30 -5.67 19.80
CA ALA A 19 -20.34 -4.58 19.79
C ALA A 19 -19.07 -4.90 18.98
N PHE A 20 -18.59 -6.14 19.00
CA PHE A 20 -17.31 -6.52 18.39
C PHE A 20 -17.42 -7.21 17.03
N PHE A 21 -18.55 -7.88 16.75
CA PHE A 21 -18.70 -8.63 15.50
C PHE A 21 -18.72 -7.73 14.24
N PRO A 22 -19.48 -6.62 14.17
CA PRO A 22 -19.46 -5.75 12.99
C PRO A 22 -18.08 -5.11 12.73
N PRO A 23 -17.37 -4.54 13.73
CA PRO A 23 -16.00 -4.10 13.53
C PRO A 23 -15.07 -5.21 13.06
N ALA A 24 -15.16 -6.42 13.64
CA ALA A 24 -14.33 -7.55 13.22
C ALA A 24 -14.55 -7.91 11.74
N LEU A 25 -15.81 -7.96 11.28
CA LEU A 25 -16.12 -8.16 9.87
C LEU A 25 -15.57 -7.05 8.99
N TYR A 26 -15.72 -5.79 9.40
CA TYR A 26 -15.22 -4.65 8.64
C TYR A 26 -13.69 -4.69 8.50
N PHE A 27 -12.98 -4.86 9.62
CA PHE A 27 -11.53 -4.88 9.63
C PHE A 27 -10.94 -6.13 8.97
N GLY A 28 -11.63 -7.27 9.05
CA GLY A 28 -11.19 -8.51 8.42
C GLY A 28 -11.45 -8.58 6.92
N LEU A 29 -12.46 -7.87 6.40
CA LEU A 29 -12.90 -8.04 5.00
C LEU A 29 -12.74 -6.80 4.12
N PHE A 30 -12.70 -5.59 4.71
CA PHE A 30 -12.74 -4.34 3.93
C PHE A 30 -11.58 -3.41 4.24
N HIS A 31 -11.22 -3.25 5.51
CA HIS A 31 -10.17 -2.32 5.88
C HIS A 31 -8.80 -2.79 5.41
N GLN A 32 -8.10 -1.91 4.72
CA GLN A 32 -6.75 -2.08 4.19
C GLN A 32 -6.55 -3.26 3.22
N LYS A 33 -7.63 -3.84 2.66
CA LYS A 33 -7.53 -5.01 1.78
C LYS A 33 -6.83 -4.74 0.43
N GLY A 34 -6.92 -3.51 -0.06
CA GLY A 34 -6.55 -3.18 -1.45
C GLY A 34 -5.07 -3.42 -1.79
N THR A 35 -4.18 -3.44 -0.79
CA THR A 35 -2.76 -3.73 -1.01
C THR A 35 -2.53 -5.21 -1.31
N LEU A 36 -3.32 -6.11 -0.74
CA LEU A 36 -3.29 -7.54 -1.07
C LEU A 36 -3.87 -7.79 -2.47
N GLU A 37 -5.03 -7.20 -2.77
CA GLU A 37 -5.66 -7.34 -4.10
C GLU A 37 -4.76 -6.79 -5.22
N ALA A 38 -4.06 -5.68 -4.98
CA ALA A 38 -3.08 -5.13 -5.91
C ALA A 38 -1.90 -6.08 -6.14
N MET A 39 -1.37 -6.71 -5.10
CA MET A 39 -0.27 -7.67 -5.21
C MET A 39 -0.69 -8.96 -5.91
N ASP A 40 -1.90 -9.47 -5.64
CA ASP A 40 -2.50 -10.59 -6.37
C ASP A 40 -2.62 -10.29 -7.87
N TYR A 41 -3.07 -9.09 -8.20
CA TYR A 41 -3.18 -8.65 -9.59
C TYR A 41 -1.80 -8.54 -10.26
N LEU A 42 -0.82 -7.91 -9.60
CA LEU A 42 0.53 -7.77 -10.13
C LEU A 42 1.19 -9.12 -10.35
N SER A 43 1.02 -10.08 -9.43
CA SER A 43 1.53 -11.43 -9.60
C SER A 43 1.04 -12.04 -10.93
N LYS A 44 -0.27 -11.97 -11.18
CA LYS A 44 -0.89 -12.49 -12.41
C LYS A 44 -0.44 -11.74 -13.67
N GLU A 45 -0.26 -10.42 -13.59
CA GLU A 45 0.26 -9.64 -14.72
C GLU A 45 1.72 -10.01 -15.02
N LEU A 46 2.55 -10.18 -14.01
CA LEU A 46 3.94 -10.59 -14.16
C LEU A 46 4.04 -12.00 -14.73
N ASP A 47 3.12 -12.92 -14.41
CA ASP A 47 3.09 -14.29 -14.95
C ASP A 47 2.91 -14.36 -16.47
N LYS A 48 2.32 -13.31 -17.08
CA LYS A 48 2.25 -13.17 -18.53
C LYS A 48 3.60 -12.84 -19.17
N HIS A 49 4.59 -12.43 -18.36
CA HIS A 49 5.92 -12.00 -18.79
C HIS A 49 7.00 -12.91 -18.15
N PRO A 50 7.29 -14.08 -18.75
CA PRO A 50 8.26 -15.03 -18.19
C PRO A 50 9.69 -14.50 -18.16
N GLY A 51 10.02 -13.49 -18.98
CA GLY A 51 11.34 -12.83 -18.99
C GLY A 51 11.67 -12.02 -17.73
N GLY A 52 10.69 -11.81 -16.84
CA GLY A 52 10.85 -11.01 -15.62
C GLY A 52 10.07 -9.72 -15.70
N GLY A 53 10.33 -8.82 -14.74
CA GLY A 53 9.70 -7.51 -14.72
C GLY A 53 10.16 -6.67 -13.55
N SER A 54 9.62 -5.48 -13.43
CA SER A 54 9.99 -4.52 -12.42
C SER A 54 8.79 -3.74 -11.89
N VAL A 55 8.74 -3.58 -10.57
CA VAL A 55 7.61 -2.93 -9.90
C VAL A 55 8.15 -1.88 -8.93
N THR A 56 7.64 -0.67 -9.05
CA THR A 56 7.97 0.46 -8.18
C THR A 56 6.77 0.81 -7.31
N PHE A 57 6.96 0.83 -6.01
CA PHE A 57 5.95 1.24 -5.05
C PHE A 57 6.26 2.67 -4.55
N LEU A 58 5.52 3.66 -5.07
CA LEU A 58 5.55 5.05 -4.57
C LEU A 58 4.47 5.23 -3.51
N MET A 59 4.66 4.50 -2.41
CA MET A 59 3.74 4.37 -1.29
C MET A 59 4.55 4.49 0.01
N PRO A 60 3.93 4.79 1.17
CA PRO A 60 4.60 4.64 2.45
C PRO A 60 5.26 3.26 2.57
N CYS A 61 6.46 3.20 3.15
CA CYS A 61 7.21 1.97 3.31
C CYS A 61 6.36 0.86 3.98
N HIS A 62 6.55 -0.39 3.51
CA HIS A 62 5.82 -1.57 4.00
C HIS A 62 4.29 -1.53 3.83
N SER A 63 3.76 -0.70 2.92
CA SER A 63 2.33 -0.72 2.57
C SER A 63 1.88 -2.03 1.92
N THR A 64 2.79 -2.78 1.27
CA THR A 64 2.47 -4.02 0.56
C THR A 64 3.36 -5.17 1.05
N PRO A 65 2.90 -6.43 0.94
CA PRO A 65 3.68 -7.61 1.36
C PRO A 65 4.93 -7.90 0.49
N PHE A 66 5.10 -7.22 -0.66
CA PHE A 66 6.31 -7.30 -1.47
C PHE A 66 6.68 -8.75 -1.87
N TYR A 67 7.94 -9.17 -1.72
CA TYR A 67 8.40 -10.53 -2.08
C TYR A 67 7.80 -11.66 -1.23
N SER A 68 7.11 -11.36 -0.12
CA SER A 68 6.35 -12.39 0.60
C SER A 68 5.05 -12.79 -0.12
N HIS A 69 4.66 -12.03 -1.14
CA HIS A 69 3.49 -12.31 -1.98
C HIS A 69 3.88 -12.64 -3.43
N ILE A 70 4.89 -11.96 -3.97
CA ILE A 70 5.42 -12.22 -5.33
C ILE A 70 6.75 -12.97 -5.20
N HIS A 71 6.69 -14.29 -5.32
CA HIS A 71 7.83 -15.19 -5.15
C HIS A 71 8.59 -15.46 -6.46
N ARG A 72 9.11 -14.41 -7.10
CA ARG A 72 9.82 -14.52 -8.38
C ARG A 72 11.19 -13.85 -8.33
N SER A 73 12.25 -14.62 -8.64
CA SER A 73 13.63 -14.14 -8.63
C SER A 73 13.97 -13.20 -9.79
N ASN A 74 13.23 -13.29 -10.90
CA ASN A 74 13.40 -12.44 -12.08
C ASN A 74 12.54 -11.17 -12.06
N VAL A 75 11.87 -10.88 -10.94
CA VAL A 75 11.11 -9.65 -10.76
C VAL A 75 11.88 -8.73 -9.81
N LYS A 76 12.22 -7.52 -10.27
CA LYS A 76 12.89 -6.51 -9.46
C LYS A 76 11.86 -5.53 -8.90
N MET A 77 11.59 -5.63 -7.61
CA MET A 77 10.72 -4.70 -6.93
C MET A 77 11.51 -3.67 -6.12
N LYS A 78 11.03 -2.41 -6.08
CA LYS A 78 11.60 -1.31 -5.27
C LYS A 78 10.51 -0.49 -4.59
N PHE A 79 10.77 0.03 -3.40
CA PHE A 79 9.84 0.87 -2.62
C PHE A 79 10.60 1.99 -1.91
N LEU A 80 9.91 3.04 -1.50
CA LEU A 80 10.48 4.14 -0.72
C LEU A 80 10.92 3.63 0.67
N THR A 81 12.19 3.78 1.01
CA THR A 81 12.74 3.19 2.23
C THR A 81 12.49 4.05 3.48
N CYS A 82 12.50 3.38 4.63
CA CYS A 82 12.26 3.97 5.96
C CYS A 82 13.36 3.57 6.95
N GLU A 83 14.64 3.73 6.58
CA GLU A 83 15.72 3.32 7.47
C GLU A 83 15.72 4.11 8.78
N PRO A 84 15.83 3.44 9.94
CA PRO A 84 15.97 4.11 11.21
C PRO A 84 17.34 4.82 11.31
N ASN A 85 17.41 5.87 12.13
CA ASN A 85 18.63 6.65 12.36
C ASN A 85 19.65 5.93 13.26
N ILE A 86 20.13 4.76 12.85
CA ILE A 86 21.09 3.94 13.61
C ILE A 86 22.39 4.72 13.86
N LYS A 87 22.80 5.57 12.90
CA LYS A 87 24.03 6.36 12.95
C LYS A 87 23.88 7.69 13.71
N LYS A 88 22.73 7.95 14.35
CA LYS A 88 22.43 9.18 15.11
C LYS A 88 22.78 10.48 14.36
N LYS A 89 22.57 10.50 13.04
CA LYS A 89 22.77 11.70 12.23
C LYS A 89 21.82 12.80 12.72
N LYS A 90 22.33 14.03 12.85
CA LYS A 90 21.50 15.21 13.14
C LYS A 90 20.53 15.43 11.98
N ASN A 91 19.26 15.72 12.27
CA ASN A 91 18.20 15.93 11.28
C ASN A 91 18.01 14.76 10.30
N HIS A 92 18.16 13.51 10.77
CA HIS A 92 17.86 12.33 9.94
C HIS A 92 16.42 12.37 9.46
N LYS A 93 16.25 12.17 8.15
CA LYS A 93 14.98 11.93 7.50
C LYS A 93 15.17 10.72 6.58
N ASP A 94 14.18 9.84 6.59
CA ASP A 94 14.14 8.70 5.69
C ASP A 94 13.59 9.10 4.32
N GLU A 95 13.85 8.25 3.31
CA GLU A 95 13.48 8.49 1.92
C GLU A 95 11.97 8.69 1.78
N ALA A 96 11.16 7.81 2.37
CA ALA A 96 9.71 7.91 2.31
C ALA A 96 9.22 9.22 2.93
N ARG A 97 9.76 9.61 4.10
CA ARG A 97 9.38 10.86 4.76
C ARG A 97 9.71 12.09 3.90
N ASP A 98 10.90 12.13 3.32
CA ASP A 98 11.29 13.22 2.44
C ASP A 98 10.43 13.29 1.18
N PHE A 99 10.15 12.14 0.56
CA PHE A 99 9.26 12.04 -0.60
C PHE A 99 7.86 12.58 -0.28
N PHE A 100 7.24 12.18 0.83
CA PHE A 100 5.88 12.60 1.17
C PHE A 100 5.77 14.02 1.73
N LEU A 101 6.89 14.65 2.11
CA LEU A 101 6.93 16.07 2.47
C LEU A 101 6.89 16.99 1.24
N ASP A 102 7.55 16.60 0.16
CA ASP A 102 7.47 17.28 -1.13
C ASP A 102 7.36 16.25 -2.28
N PRO A 103 6.13 15.77 -2.56
CA PRO A 103 5.94 14.70 -3.54
C PRO A 103 6.32 15.10 -4.96
N VAL A 104 6.18 16.38 -5.32
CA VAL A 104 6.50 16.85 -6.68
C VAL A 104 7.99 16.81 -6.91
N ASN A 105 8.79 17.31 -5.97
CA ASN A 105 10.24 17.20 -6.05
C ASN A 105 10.71 15.74 -5.86
N GLY A 106 10.06 14.99 -4.97
CA GLY A 106 10.30 13.57 -4.75
C GLY A 106 10.18 12.75 -6.04
N LEU A 107 9.12 12.95 -6.82
CA LEU A 107 8.92 12.29 -8.12
C LEU A 107 10.03 12.62 -9.13
N LYS A 108 10.42 13.90 -9.21
CA LYS A 108 11.51 14.36 -10.08
C LYS A 108 12.86 13.75 -9.71
N MET A 109 13.17 13.72 -8.41
CA MET A 109 14.41 13.14 -7.89
C MET A 109 14.44 11.62 -8.00
N TYR A 110 13.30 10.97 -7.78
CA TYR A 110 13.20 9.52 -7.85
C TYR A 110 13.39 9.01 -9.28
N GLY A 111 12.64 9.58 -10.23
CA GLY A 111 12.62 9.12 -11.64
C GLY A 111 12.21 7.65 -11.82
N LEU A 112 11.95 7.21 -13.05
CA LEU A 112 11.68 5.78 -13.32
C LEU A 112 12.88 4.96 -13.78
N GLY A 113 14.06 5.58 -13.90
CA GLY A 113 15.33 4.88 -14.10
C GLY A 113 15.36 3.88 -15.27
N GLY A 114 14.54 4.09 -16.31
CA GLY A 114 14.47 3.27 -17.54
C GLY A 114 14.10 1.79 -17.37
N MET A 115 13.81 1.31 -16.15
CA MET A 115 13.58 -0.10 -15.83
C MET A 115 12.48 -0.26 -14.78
N THR A 116 11.34 0.39 -14.98
CA THR A 116 10.13 0.17 -14.17
C THR A 116 8.98 -0.16 -15.10
N ASP A 117 8.45 -1.38 -15.04
CA ASP A 117 7.32 -1.82 -15.86
C ASP A 117 5.98 -1.43 -15.21
N TYR A 118 5.90 -1.52 -13.88
CA TYR A 118 4.70 -1.20 -13.11
C TYR A 118 4.98 -0.18 -12.02
N VAL A 119 4.08 0.78 -11.85
CA VAL A 119 4.10 1.76 -10.75
C VAL A 119 2.85 1.57 -9.91
N VAL A 120 3.04 1.44 -8.60
CA VAL A 120 1.96 1.23 -7.63
C VAL A 120 1.92 2.41 -6.68
N ILE A 121 0.74 3.00 -6.50
CA ILE A 121 0.52 4.19 -5.68
C ILE A 121 -0.76 4.08 -4.88
N TYR A 122 -0.90 4.94 -3.88
CA TYR A 122 -2.22 5.34 -3.40
C TYR A 122 -2.80 6.47 -4.26
N ASN A 123 -4.12 6.49 -4.43
CA ASN A 123 -4.80 7.53 -5.21
C ASN A 123 -4.60 8.96 -4.67
N SER A 124 -4.26 9.11 -3.38
CA SER A 124 -3.92 10.38 -2.75
C SER A 124 -2.69 11.07 -3.39
N LEU A 125 -1.77 10.28 -3.98
CA LEU A 125 -0.58 10.78 -4.64
C LEU A 125 -0.87 11.32 -6.06
N TYR A 126 -1.99 10.93 -6.67
CA TYR A 126 -2.30 11.19 -8.08
C TYR A 126 -2.19 12.69 -8.44
N LYS A 127 -2.75 13.57 -7.60
CA LYS A 127 -2.74 15.02 -7.82
C LYS A 127 -1.34 15.63 -7.93
N HIS A 128 -0.32 14.96 -7.40
CA HIS A 128 1.07 15.41 -7.44
C HIS A 128 1.88 14.78 -8.58
N MET A 129 1.34 13.76 -9.25
CA MET A 129 2.02 13.03 -10.33
C MET A 129 1.42 13.25 -11.71
N ILE A 130 0.57 14.27 -11.91
CA ILE A 130 -0.04 14.50 -13.23
C ILE A 130 1.05 14.66 -14.30
N ASP A 131 2.02 15.54 -14.06
CA ASP A 131 3.16 15.75 -14.96
C ASP A 131 3.98 14.47 -15.11
N PHE A 132 4.26 13.78 -14.01
CA PHE A 132 5.02 12.52 -14.02
C PHE A 132 4.33 11.39 -14.80
N VAL A 133 3.01 11.29 -14.74
CA VAL A 133 2.21 10.33 -15.52
C VAL A 133 2.33 10.63 -17.00
N VAL A 134 2.34 11.91 -17.38
CA VAL A 134 2.49 12.34 -18.77
C VAL A 134 3.93 12.16 -19.25
N ASP A 135 4.92 12.58 -18.47
CA ASP A 135 6.35 12.53 -18.82
C ASP A 135 6.86 11.10 -19.05
N PHE A 136 6.28 10.12 -18.33
CA PHE A 136 6.65 8.71 -18.44
C PHE A 136 5.61 7.84 -19.16
N ASP A 137 4.61 8.45 -19.82
CA ASP A 137 3.51 7.77 -20.52
C ASP A 137 2.87 6.62 -19.71
N LEU A 138 2.57 6.90 -18.43
CA LEU A 138 2.04 5.90 -17.52
C LEU A 138 0.57 5.61 -17.83
N LYS A 139 0.29 4.37 -18.22
CA LYS A 139 -1.07 3.89 -18.48
C LYS A 139 -1.69 3.31 -17.23
N PHE A 140 -2.82 3.89 -16.79
CA PHE A 140 -3.62 3.32 -15.71
C PHE A 140 -4.11 1.92 -16.08
N LEU A 141 -3.90 0.94 -15.20
CA LEU A 141 -4.38 -0.43 -15.37
C LEU A 141 -5.59 -0.72 -14.49
N LYS A 142 -5.44 -0.55 -13.17
CA LYS A 142 -6.44 -0.99 -12.20
C LYS A 142 -6.34 -0.23 -10.88
N GLY A 143 -7.49 -0.04 -10.24
CA GLY A 143 -7.62 0.47 -8.87
C GLY A 143 -8.35 -0.54 -7.97
N PHE A 144 -7.94 -0.58 -6.70
CA PHE A 144 -8.50 -1.46 -5.66
C PHE A 144 -8.86 -0.64 -4.42
N LEU A 145 -10.06 -0.85 -3.89
CA LEU A 145 -10.48 -0.20 -2.65
C LEU A 145 -9.61 -0.69 -1.48
N HIS A 146 -8.99 0.25 -0.80
CA HIS A 146 -8.10 -0.01 0.33
C HIS A 146 -8.73 0.39 1.66
N THR A 147 -9.26 1.61 1.80
CA THR A 147 -9.86 2.04 3.08
C THR A 147 -10.92 3.12 2.87
N HIS A 148 -11.93 3.14 3.73
CA HIS A 148 -12.90 4.24 3.80
C HIS A 148 -12.35 5.46 4.55
N PHE A 149 -11.31 5.25 5.37
CA PHE A 149 -10.69 6.28 6.21
C PHE A 149 -9.24 6.49 5.75
N PRO A 150 -9.00 7.30 4.72
CA PRO A 150 -7.65 7.62 4.25
C PRO A 150 -6.95 8.56 5.23
N THR A 151 -5.62 8.63 5.12
CA THR A 151 -4.78 9.61 5.83
C THR A 151 -4.12 10.55 4.82
N ALA A 152 -3.19 11.41 5.29
CA ALA A 152 -2.44 12.29 4.41
C ALA A 152 -1.63 11.52 3.34
N TYR A 153 -1.11 10.33 3.69
CA TYR A 153 -0.21 9.55 2.83
C TYR A 153 -0.78 8.20 2.39
N VAL A 154 -1.85 7.73 3.05
CA VAL A 154 -2.56 6.50 2.68
C VAL A 154 -3.89 6.87 2.02
N GLY A 155 -4.06 6.47 0.76
CA GLY A 155 -5.25 6.79 -0.02
C GLY A 155 -6.40 5.81 0.19
N LYS A 156 -7.57 6.15 -0.38
CA LYS A 156 -8.74 5.27 -0.35
C LYS A 156 -8.55 4.04 -1.24
N GLU A 157 -7.75 4.17 -2.28
CA GLU A 157 -7.52 3.12 -3.27
C GLU A 157 -6.04 2.94 -3.56
N VAL A 158 -5.65 1.72 -3.88
CA VAL A 158 -4.34 1.38 -4.47
C VAL A 158 -4.50 1.32 -5.98
N TRP A 159 -3.70 2.10 -6.70
CA TRP A 159 -3.73 2.19 -8.15
C TRP A 159 -2.44 1.63 -8.75
N ILE A 160 -2.58 0.97 -9.88
CA ILE A 160 -1.48 0.37 -10.64
C ILE A 160 -1.45 1.02 -12.02
N TYR A 161 -0.26 1.47 -12.40
CA TYR A 161 0.07 1.99 -13.72
C TYR A 161 1.10 1.08 -14.38
N LYS A 162 1.12 1.08 -15.71
CA LYS A 162 2.12 0.42 -16.54
C LYS A 162 2.87 1.45 -17.36
N THR A 163 4.19 1.34 -17.40
CA THR A 163 5.05 2.13 -18.27
C THR A 163 5.04 1.52 -19.68
N HIS A 164 5.00 2.36 -20.72
CA HIS A 164 5.08 1.93 -22.11
C HIS A 164 6.52 1.57 -22.53
#